data_AF-A0A165M1V8-F1
#
_entry.id   AF-A0A165M1V8-F1
#
_cell.length_a   1.000
_cell.length_b   1.000
_cell.length_c   1.000
_cell.angle_alpha   90.00
_cell.angle_beta   90.00
_cell.angle_gamma   90.00
#
_symmetry.space_group_name_H-M   'P 1'
#
loop_
_entity.id
_entity.type
_entity.pdbx_description
1 polymer ?
#
loop_
_entity_poly.entity_id
_entity_poly.type
_entity_poly.pdbx_seq_one_letter_code
_entity_poly.pdbx_strand_id
1 'polypeptide(L)'
;MPYRLPRSYNKWIMTLANIDPRILAALRSLRSGGWSYKRRHSAQPDLLSSLSRDLGYPAVWGDVTRLPAHGGPQATATWKELGVKGRNGIGGIPCELVHANASGGSCSKNVVLRGSQAFASALAIYLPVHFLPILLTRPQYLLRPSNLLHTLLAVLRSASFLSTFVSTIWAAVCLTRTLLLARLFPRISHDVWDGPFGCTFAGSLVCGGSIWIEQGRRRGEIALYMLPRAIRACLPERWVRSGAKGVQWGERLAFVLSLATILTAAVHRPDSLRGLSRWALAFIMKGPNAGFWKRKRRGESVPPTPIEKAPGAETLPKPYVLRRR
;
A
#
# COMPACT_ATOMS: atom_id res chain seq x y z
N MET A 1 -2.09 4.45 -9.62
CA MET A 1 -3.49 4.80 -9.27
C MET A 1 -4.30 3.51 -9.21
N PRO A 2 -5.26 3.39 -8.27
CA PRO A 2 -5.95 2.14 -7.97
C PRO A 2 -6.58 1.49 -9.20
N TYR A 3 -7.25 2.25 -10.08
CA TYR A 3 -7.97 1.72 -11.27
C TYR A 3 -7.15 0.79 -12.19
N ARG A 4 -5.81 0.84 -12.12
CA ARG A 4 -4.89 -0.05 -12.86
C ARG A 4 -4.80 -1.47 -12.26
N LEU A 5 -5.36 -1.65 -11.06
CA LEU A 5 -5.44 -2.89 -10.31
C LEU A 5 -6.75 -3.62 -10.64
N PRO A 6 -6.85 -4.93 -10.35
CA PRO A 6 -8.09 -5.68 -10.53
C PRO A 6 -9.29 -5.01 -9.85
N ARG A 7 -10.48 -5.10 -10.47
CA ARG A 7 -11.70 -4.41 -10.00
C ARG A 7 -12.07 -4.74 -8.55
N SER A 8 -11.93 -6.00 -8.15
CA SER A 8 -12.19 -6.45 -6.77
C SER A 8 -11.27 -5.75 -5.76
N TYR A 9 -9.99 -5.64 -6.08
CA TYR A 9 -9.01 -4.96 -5.24
C TYR A 9 -9.28 -3.47 -5.14
N ASN A 10 -9.71 -2.85 -6.25
CA ASN A 10 -10.15 -1.46 -6.24
C ASN A 10 -11.36 -1.21 -5.39
N LYS A 11 -12.38 -2.06 -5.52
CA LYS A 11 -13.58 -1.96 -4.69
C LYS A 11 -13.20 -2.02 -3.21
N TRP A 12 -12.35 -2.97 -2.83
CA TRP A 12 -11.87 -3.10 -1.45
C TRP A 12 -11.09 -1.88 -0.94
N ILE A 13 -10.12 -1.37 -1.71
CA ILE A 13 -9.38 -0.14 -1.36
C ILE A 13 -10.33 1.04 -1.21
N MET A 14 -11.26 1.20 -2.16
CA MET A 14 -12.22 2.31 -2.16
C MET A 14 -13.13 2.26 -0.94
N THR A 15 -13.62 1.08 -0.58
CA THR A 15 -14.43 0.87 0.63
C THR A 15 -13.64 1.22 1.89
N LEU A 16 -12.38 0.80 2.00
CA LEU A 16 -11.54 1.11 3.16
C LEU A 16 -11.09 2.58 3.22
N ALA A 17 -10.84 3.20 2.07
CA ALA A 17 -10.45 4.60 1.99
C ALA A 17 -11.61 5.54 2.34
N ASN A 18 -12.85 5.06 2.21
CA ASN A 18 -14.08 5.78 2.55
C ASN A 18 -14.10 7.21 1.98
N ILE A 19 -13.68 7.31 0.71
CA ILE A 19 -13.61 8.56 -0.08
C ILE A 19 -14.67 8.51 -1.18
N ASP A 20 -15.38 9.62 -1.38
CA ASP A 20 -16.41 9.69 -2.42
C ASP A 20 -15.77 9.53 -3.81
N PRO A 21 -16.30 8.64 -4.68
CA PRO A 21 -15.74 8.39 -6.00
C PRO A 21 -15.71 9.65 -6.90
N ARG A 22 -16.59 10.63 -6.67
CA ARG A 22 -16.65 11.89 -7.43
C ARG A 22 -15.45 12.78 -7.15
N ILE A 23 -14.93 12.79 -5.91
CA ILE A 23 -13.68 13.49 -5.57
C ILE A 23 -12.53 12.87 -6.37
N LEU A 24 -12.44 11.54 -6.40
CA LEU A 24 -11.40 10.87 -7.17
C LEU A 24 -11.55 11.10 -8.67
N ALA A 25 -12.78 11.15 -9.19
CA ALA A 25 -13.05 11.48 -10.58
C ALA A 25 -12.58 12.91 -10.90
N ALA A 26 -12.88 13.89 -10.03
CA ALA A 26 -12.38 15.25 -10.16
C ALA A 26 -10.84 15.30 -10.15
N LEU A 27 -10.17 14.71 -9.16
CA LEU A 27 -8.70 14.65 -9.10
C LEU A 27 -8.06 13.95 -10.31
N ARG A 28 -8.77 12.97 -10.91
CA ARG A 28 -8.33 12.34 -12.16
C ARG A 28 -8.48 13.29 -13.35
N SER A 29 -9.61 14.00 -13.43
CA SER A 29 -9.84 15.02 -14.46
C SER A 29 -8.80 16.15 -14.37
N LEU A 30 -8.38 16.54 -13.17
CA LEU A 30 -7.28 17.49 -12.98
C LEU A 30 -5.99 16.98 -13.62
N ARG A 31 -5.65 15.71 -13.34
CA ARG A 31 -4.43 15.07 -13.84
C ARG A 31 -4.44 14.91 -15.35
N SER A 32 -5.59 14.63 -15.96
CA SER A 32 -5.71 14.52 -17.42
C SER A 32 -5.90 15.87 -18.12
N GLY A 33 -5.93 16.98 -17.38
CA GLY A 33 -6.12 18.33 -17.91
C GLY A 33 -7.57 18.67 -18.29
N GLY A 34 -8.52 17.77 -18.02
CA GLY A 34 -9.96 17.98 -18.25
C GLY A 34 -10.61 18.87 -17.19
N TRP A 35 -9.91 19.15 -16.10
CA TRP A 35 -10.31 20.08 -15.06
C TRP A 35 -9.14 21.00 -14.66
N SER A 36 -9.43 22.26 -14.32
CA SER A 36 -8.44 23.23 -13.82
C SER A 36 -9.13 24.35 -13.06
N TYR A 37 -8.60 24.64 -11.87
CA TYR A 37 -8.98 25.79 -11.05
C TYR A 37 -8.58 27.10 -11.74
N LYS A 38 -7.38 27.18 -12.32
CA LYS A 38 -6.90 28.41 -13.00
C LYS A 38 -7.77 28.78 -14.19
N ARG A 39 -8.09 27.78 -15.02
CA ARG A 39 -8.92 27.96 -16.23
C ARG A 39 -10.42 27.99 -15.92
N ARG A 40 -10.82 27.76 -14.65
CA ARG A 40 -12.22 27.70 -14.22
C ARG A 40 -13.07 26.75 -15.08
N HIS A 41 -12.48 25.63 -15.49
CA HIS A 41 -13.08 24.71 -16.46
C HIS A 41 -13.08 23.28 -15.91
N SER A 42 -14.18 22.56 -16.12
CA SER A 42 -14.30 21.12 -15.89
C SER A 42 -15.07 20.46 -17.03
N ALA A 43 -14.53 19.37 -17.59
CA ALA A 43 -15.25 18.51 -18.52
C ALA A 43 -16.49 17.84 -17.89
N GLN A 44 -16.51 17.73 -16.55
CA GLN A 44 -17.65 17.22 -15.79
C GLN A 44 -17.93 18.18 -14.63
N PRO A 45 -18.65 19.29 -14.87
CA PRO A 45 -18.87 20.33 -13.87
C PRO A 45 -19.73 19.84 -12.69
N ASP A 46 -20.61 18.88 -12.94
CA ASP A 46 -21.59 18.43 -11.94
C ASP A 46 -21.04 17.47 -10.87
N LEU A 47 -19.80 16.98 -11.00
CA LEU A 47 -19.25 15.98 -10.08
C LEU A 47 -19.20 16.49 -8.63
N LEU A 48 -18.65 17.68 -8.43
CA LEU A 48 -18.45 18.22 -7.09
C LEU A 48 -19.69 18.97 -6.61
N SER A 49 -20.47 19.56 -7.51
CA SER A 49 -21.73 20.24 -7.16
C SER A 49 -22.80 19.23 -6.74
N SER A 50 -22.88 18.06 -7.40
CA SER A 50 -23.75 16.95 -6.96
C SER A 50 -23.30 16.41 -5.60
N LEU A 51 -21.98 16.25 -5.39
CA LEU A 51 -21.46 15.85 -4.07
C LEU A 51 -21.84 16.85 -2.99
N SER A 52 -21.71 18.15 -3.27
CA SER A 52 -22.10 19.21 -2.34
C SER A 52 -23.57 19.09 -1.94
N ARG A 53 -24.45 18.90 -2.93
CA ARG A 53 -25.90 18.73 -2.71
C ARG A 53 -26.21 17.50 -1.86
N ASP A 54 -25.60 16.35 -2.17
CA ASP A 54 -25.83 15.11 -1.41
C ASP A 54 -25.37 15.20 0.05
N LEU A 55 -24.36 16.04 0.31
CA LEU A 55 -23.87 16.31 1.67
C LEU A 55 -24.70 17.37 2.42
N GLY A 56 -25.71 17.96 1.78
CA GLY A 56 -26.56 19.02 2.34
C GLY A 56 -25.98 20.42 2.25
N TYR A 57 -24.95 20.63 1.41
CA TYR A 57 -24.32 21.93 1.20
C TYR A 57 -24.79 22.60 -0.11
N PRO A 58 -24.63 23.93 -0.24
CA PRO A 58 -24.92 24.63 -1.50
C PRO A 58 -24.12 24.05 -2.67
N ALA A 59 -24.79 23.79 -3.80
CA ALA A 59 -24.14 23.22 -5.00
C ALA A 59 -22.93 24.06 -5.50
N VAL A 60 -22.97 25.37 -5.26
CA VAL A 60 -21.91 26.33 -5.60
C VAL A 60 -20.58 26.06 -4.90
N TRP A 61 -20.55 25.32 -3.79
CA TRP A 61 -19.30 24.90 -3.13
C TRP A 61 -18.50 23.90 -3.96
N GLY A 62 -19.16 23.19 -4.88
CA GLY A 62 -18.53 22.29 -5.83
C GLY A 62 -18.35 22.90 -7.23
N ASP A 63 -18.78 24.14 -7.45
CA ASP A 63 -18.70 24.79 -8.76
C ASP A 63 -17.28 25.31 -9.02
N VAL A 64 -16.61 24.66 -9.96
CA VAL A 64 -15.24 24.96 -10.38
C VAL A 64 -15.06 26.41 -10.83
N THR A 65 -16.10 27.02 -11.40
CA THR A 65 -16.04 28.40 -11.85
C THR A 65 -15.95 29.40 -10.70
N ARG A 66 -16.44 29.01 -9.52
CA ARG A 66 -16.45 29.82 -8.29
C ARG A 66 -15.26 29.54 -7.39
N LEU A 67 -14.63 28.36 -7.50
CA LEU A 67 -13.53 27.96 -6.62
C LEU A 67 -12.26 28.83 -6.84
N PRO A 68 -11.66 29.39 -5.76
CA PRO A 68 -10.42 30.15 -5.89
C PRO A 68 -9.25 29.23 -6.23
N ALA A 69 -8.51 29.54 -7.29
CA ALA A 69 -7.35 28.74 -7.71
C ALA A 69 -6.13 28.93 -6.82
N HIS A 70 -5.96 30.12 -6.25
CA HIS A 70 -4.81 30.54 -5.45
C HIS A 70 -5.26 30.91 -4.03
N GLY A 71 -4.31 31.04 -3.11
CA GLY A 71 -4.56 31.58 -1.78
C GLY A 71 -4.59 33.11 -1.75
N GLY A 72 -4.58 33.68 -0.54
CA GLY A 72 -4.53 35.14 -0.32
C GLY A 72 -5.89 35.84 -0.15
N PRO A 73 -5.92 37.18 -0.11
CA PRO A 73 -7.11 37.95 0.26
C PRO A 73 -8.31 37.74 -0.66
N GLN A 74 -8.08 37.60 -1.97
CA GLN A 74 -9.14 37.31 -2.93
C GLN A 74 -9.83 35.98 -2.65
N ALA A 75 -9.06 34.95 -2.29
CA ALA A 75 -9.61 33.66 -1.89
C ALA A 75 -10.48 33.79 -0.63
N THR A 76 -10.04 34.57 0.36
CA THR A 76 -10.84 34.87 1.55
C THR A 76 -12.16 35.55 1.20
N ALA A 77 -12.15 36.53 0.28
CA ALA A 77 -13.36 37.20 -0.17
C ALA A 77 -14.33 36.22 -0.86
N THR A 78 -13.82 35.36 -1.76
CA THR A 78 -14.60 34.33 -2.42
C THR A 78 -15.23 33.35 -1.42
N TRP A 79 -14.50 32.89 -0.41
CA TRP A 79 -15.08 31.99 0.61
C TRP A 79 -16.12 32.66 1.48
N LYS A 80 -15.95 33.96 1.77
CA LYS A 80 -16.95 34.75 2.50
C LYS A 80 -18.24 34.89 1.70
N GLU A 81 -18.14 35.12 0.38
CA GLU A 81 -19.29 35.15 -0.54
C GLU A 81 -19.99 33.79 -0.61
N LEU A 82 -19.23 32.70 -0.68
CA LEU A 82 -19.77 31.33 -0.72
C LEU A 82 -20.29 30.83 0.64
N GLY A 83 -20.09 31.58 1.73
CA GLY A 83 -20.51 31.19 3.08
C GLY A 83 -19.71 30.05 3.71
N VAL A 84 -18.51 29.74 3.20
CA VAL A 84 -17.64 28.69 3.76
C VAL A 84 -16.77 29.28 4.88
N LYS A 85 -16.91 28.73 6.10
CA LYS A 85 -16.15 29.20 7.28
C LYS A 85 -14.76 28.56 7.33
N GLY A 86 -13.80 29.23 7.99
CA GLY A 86 -12.49 28.63 8.32
C GLY A 86 -11.50 28.47 7.15
N ARG A 87 -11.77 29.06 5.98
CA ARG A 87 -10.91 28.99 4.78
C ARG A 87 -10.25 30.32 4.40
N ASN A 88 -9.72 31.05 5.37
CA ASN A 88 -9.02 32.31 5.11
C ASN A 88 -7.72 32.05 4.33
N GLY A 89 -7.58 32.67 3.16
CA GLY A 89 -6.34 32.69 2.39
C GLY A 89 -5.97 31.40 1.65
N ILE A 90 -6.89 30.46 1.45
CA ILE A 90 -6.61 29.13 0.85
C ILE A 90 -7.47 28.93 -0.40
N GLY A 91 -6.94 28.31 -1.46
CA GLY A 91 -7.71 27.98 -2.67
C GLY A 91 -8.32 26.57 -2.65
N GLY A 92 -8.83 26.10 -3.78
CA GLY A 92 -9.19 24.70 -4.02
C GLY A 92 -10.49 24.21 -3.36
N ILE A 93 -10.83 22.93 -3.56
CA ILE A 93 -12.08 22.34 -3.01
C ILE A 93 -12.13 22.45 -1.47
N PRO A 94 -13.27 22.86 -0.89
CA PRO A 94 -13.44 22.98 0.57
C PRO A 94 -13.28 21.63 1.29
N CYS A 95 -12.80 21.65 2.54
CA CYS A 95 -12.51 20.43 3.30
C CYS A 95 -13.79 19.69 3.72
N GLU A 96 -14.89 20.41 3.81
CA GLU A 96 -16.24 19.92 4.06
C GLU A 96 -16.65 18.89 2.99
N LEU A 97 -16.37 19.20 1.72
CA LEU A 97 -16.57 18.30 0.60
C LEU A 97 -15.53 17.17 0.59
N VAL A 98 -14.26 17.50 0.77
CA VAL A 98 -13.18 16.48 0.73
C VAL A 98 -13.31 15.44 1.84
N HIS A 99 -13.79 15.83 3.03
CA HIS A 99 -14.03 14.93 4.15
C HIS A 99 -15.44 14.31 4.13
N ALA A 100 -16.27 14.64 3.13
CA ALA A 100 -17.64 14.12 2.96
C ALA A 100 -18.52 14.24 4.22
N ASN A 101 -18.53 15.43 4.84
CA ASN A 101 -19.24 15.73 6.10
C ASN A 101 -18.87 14.87 7.33
N ALA A 102 -17.94 13.91 7.22
CA ALA A 102 -17.54 13.05 8.34
C ALA A 102 -16.92 13.83 9.52
N SER A 103 -16.41 15.03 9.26
CA SER A 103 -15.69 15.85 10.25
C SER A 103 -16.10 17.33 10.27
N GLY A 104 -17.15 17.72 9.54
CA GLY A 104 -17.58 19.12 9.43
C GLY A 104 -16.48 20.09 8.98
N GLY A 105 -15.57 19.64 8.10
CA GLY A 105 -14.45 20.44 7.57
C GLY A 105 -13.15 20.40 8.39
N SER A 106 -13.18 19.89 9.62
CA SER A 106 -11.97 19.83 10.47
C SER A 106 -10.98 18.75 10.01
N CYS A 107 -9.78 19.18 9.63
CA CYS A 107 -8.71 18.29 9.15
C CYS A 107 -8.22 17.32 10.24
N SER A 108 -7.97 17.82 11.45
CA SER A 108 -7.50 16.98 12.56
C SER A 108 -8.55 15.95 12.97
N LYS A 109 -9.82 16.36 13.03
CA LYS A 109 -10.94 15.45 13.32
C LYS A 109 -11.08 14.39 12.21
N ASN A 110 -10.92 14.76 10.94
CA ASN A 110 -10.91 13.80 9.84
C ASN A 110 -9.79 12.77 9.99
N VAL A 111 -8.55 13.21 10.27
CA VAL A 111 -7.41 12.30 10.46
C VAL A 111 -7.69 11.29 11.56
N VAL A 112 -8.13 11.75 12.74
CA VAL A 112 -8.44 10.87 13.88
C VAL A 112 -9.60 9.92 13.57
N LEU A 113 -10.69 10.43 12.99
CA LEU A 113 -11.87 9.62 12.67
C LEU A 113 -11.56 8.55 11.61
N ARG A 114 -10.86 8.91 10.54
CA ARG A 114 -10.47 7.96 9.49
C ARG A 114 -9.47 6.95 10.04
N GLY A 115 -8.54 7.40 10.89
CA GLY A 115 -7.59 6.54 11.59
C GLY A 115 -8.26 5.50 12.48
N SER A 116 -9.25 5.90 13.29
CA SER A 116 -9.97 5.00 14.18
C SER A 116 -10.88 4.02 13.42
N GLN A 117 -11.56 4.48 12.37
CA GLN A 117 -12.32 3.62 11.47
C GLN A 117 -11.42 2.59 10.79
N ALA A 118 -10.24 3.01 10.31
CA ALA A 118 -9.26 2.10 9.71
C ALA A 118 -8.72 1.10 10.74
N PHE A 119 -8.47 1.54 11.98
CA PHE A 119 -8.02 0.67 13.07
C PHE A 119 -9.07 -0.40 13.40
N ALA A 120 -10.33 -0.02 13.59
CA ALA A 120 -11.43 -0.94 13.84
C ALA A 120 -11.61 -1.93 12.68
N SER A 121 -11.58 -1.44 11.44
CA SER A 121 -11.64 -2.29 10.24
C SER A 121 -10.46 -3.27 10.16
N ALA A 122 -9.26 -2.82 10.55
CA ALA A 122 -8.07 -3.65 10.58
C ALA A 122 -8.18 -4.76 11.64
N LEU A 123 -8.68 -4.42 12.83
CA LEU A 123 -8.93 -5.40 13.89
C LEU A 123 -9.92 -6.47 13.43
N ALA A 124 -11.03 -6.07 12.80
CA ALA A 124 -12.04 -6.99 12.29
C ALA A 124 -11.46 -8.01 11.28
N ILE A 125 -10.45 -7.63 10.50
CA ILE A 125 -9.79 -8.51 9.53
C ILE A 125 -8.68 -9.33 10.20
N TYR A 126 -7.85 -8.72 11.05
CA TYR A 126 -6.65 -9.36 11.58
C TYR A 126 -6.91 -10.27 12.78
N LEU A 127 -7.93 -10.00 13.61
CA LEU A 127 -8.32 -10.89 14.69
C LEU A 127 -8.61 -12.32 14.18
N PRO A 128 -9.57 -12.55 13.26
CA PRO A 128 -9.87 -13.90 12.80
C PRO A 128 -8.67 -14.55 12.11
N VAL A 129 -7.89 -13.81 11.32
CA VAL A 129 -6.71 -14.35 10.63
C VAL A 129 -5.64 -14.88 11.61
N HIS A 130 -5.45 -14.23 12.77
CA HIS A 130 -4.47 -14.68 13.75
C HIS A 130 -5.04 -15.71 14.72
N PHE A 131 -6.31 -15.60 15.11
CA PHE A 131 -6.92 -16.48 16.11
C PHE A 131 -7.46 -17.78 15.53
N LEU A 132 -8.08 -17.77 14.34
CA LEU A 132 -8.73 -18.94 13.77
C LEU A 132 -7.77 -20.13 13.56
N PRO A 133 -6.56 -19.95 12.99
CA PRO A 133 -5.62 -21.06 12.85
C PRO A 133 -5.20 -21.66 14.20
N ILE A 134 -5.05 -20.81 15.24
CA ILE A 134 -4.67 -21.25 16.59
C ILE A 134 -5.83 -22.00 17.24
N LEU A 135 -7.05 -21.49 17.11
CA LEU A 135 -8.25 -22.11 17.66
C LEU A 135 -8.50 -23.50 17.07
N LEU A 136 -8.29 -23.66 15.75
CA LEU A 136 -8.47 -24.94 15.06
C LEU A 136 -7.36 -25.96 15.33
N THR A 137 -6.12 -25.51 15.55
CA THR A 137 -4.98 -26.43 15.67
C THR A 137 -4.54 -26.68 17.11
N ARG A 138 -4.58 -25.66 17.99
CA ARG A 138 -4.06 -25.69 19.36
C ARG A 138 -4.80 -24.70 20.30
N PRO A 139 -6.08 -24.93 20.63
CA PRO A 139 -6.87 -23.97 21.43
C PRO A 139 -6.29 -23.73 22.84
N GLN A 140 -5.67 -24.74 23.45
CA GLN A 140 -5.02 -24.62 24.77
C GLN A 140 -3.90 -23.56 24.82
N TYR A 141 -3.32 -23.21 23.67
CA TYR A 141 -2.31 -22.15 23.58
C TYR A 141 -2.86 -20.80 24.02
N LEU A 142 -4.14 -20.52 23.72
CA LEU A 142 -4.81 -19.25 24.03
C LEU A 142 -5.30 -19.16 25.47
N LEU A 143 -5.40 -20.28 26.19
CA LEU A 143 -5.78 -20.28 27.61
C LEU A 143 -4.68 -19.70 28.52
N ARG A 144 -3.42 -19.65 28.04
CA ARG A 144 -2.33 -19.01 28.75
C ARG A 144 -2.33 -17.50 28.49
N PRO A 145 -2.37 -16.65 29.54
CA PRO A 145 -2.51 -15.20 29.38
C PRO A 145 -1.33 -14.56 28.63
N SER A 146 -0.11 -15.07 28.82
CA SER A 146 1.08 -14.59 28.11
C SER A 146 0.98 -14.79 26.59
N ASN A 147 0.52 -15.96 26.15
CA ASN A 147 0.35 -16.31 24.75
C ASN A 147 -0.79 -15.51 24.10
N LEU A 148 -1.89 -15.33 24.84
CA LEU A 148 -2.99 -14.47 24.41
C LEU A 148 -2.52 -13.04 24.22
N LEU A 149 -1.80 -12.48 25.21
CA LEU A 149 -1.25 -11.13 25.15
C LEU A 149 -0.29 -10.97 23.97
N HIS A 150 0.63 -11.92 23.74
CA HIS A 150 1.53 -11.89 22.58
C HIS A 150 0.77 -11.87 21.26
N THR A 151 -0.31 -12.67 21.15
CA THR A 151 -1.14 -12.73 19.94
C THR A 151 -1.91 -11.42 19.74
N LEU A 152 -2.50 -10.88 20.81
CA LEU A 152 -3.19 -9.59 20.79
C LEU A 152 -2.24 -8.44 20.42
N LEU A 153 -1.05 -8.38 21.01
CA LEU A 153 -0.05 -7.37 20.66
C LEU A 153 0.38 -7.46 19.19
N ALA A 154 0.50 -8.67 18.63
CA ALA A 154 0.78 -8.84 17.21
C ALA A 154 -0.35 -8.30 16.30
N VAL A 155 -1.61 -8.54 16.69
CA VAL A 155 -2.79 -8.00 16.01
C VAL A 155 -2.88 -6.49 16.14
N LEU A 156 -2.74 -5.95 17.35
CA LEU A 156 -2.77 -4.50 17.63
C LEU A 156 -1.67 -3.77 16.87
N ARG A 157 -0.47 -4.34 16.79
CA ARG A 157 0.65 -3.78 16.02
C ARG A 157 0.34 -3.74 14.52
N SER A 158 -0.24 -4.81 13.97
CA SER A 158 -0.66 -4.87 12.55
C SER A 158 -1.80 -3.89 12.26
N ALA A 159 -2.77 -3.75 13.17
CA ALA A 159 -3.85 -2.79 13.07
C ALA A 159 -3.36 -1.34 13.17
N SER A 160 -2.39 -1.08 14.06
CA SER A 160 -1.73 0.23 14.21
C SER A 160 -0.98 0.60 12.95
N PHE A 161 -0.24 -0.33 12.33
CA PHE A 161 0.42 -0.11 11.04
C PHE A 161 -0.56 0.41 9.97
N LEU A 162 -1.73 -0.24 9.80
CA LEU A 162 -2.72 0.16 8.80
C LEU A 162 -3.41 1.48 9.18
N SER A 163 -3.74 1.67 10.47
CA SER A 163 -4.34 2.91 10.95
C SER A 163 -3.42 4.11 10.78
N THR A 164 -2.12 3.96 11.09
CA THR A 164 -1.11 4.99 10.85
C THR A 164 -0.94 5.25 9.35
N PHE A 165 -0.96 4.21 8.50
CA PHE A 165 -0.93 4.40 7.04
C PHE A 165 -2.06 5.31 6.56
N VAL A 166 -3.30 5.05 7.01
CA VAL A 166 -4.48 5.84 6.62
C VAL A 166 -4.47 7.24 7.25
N SER A 167 -4.09 7.34 8.52
CA SER A 167 -4.02 8.64 9.22
C SER A 167 -2.98 9.57 8.57
N THR A 168 -1.79 9.03 8.26
CA THR A 168 -0.68 9.81 7.70
C THR A 168 -0.96 10.27 6.27
N ILE A 169 -1.62 9.48 5.42
CA ILE A 169 -2.00 9.94 4.08
C ILE A 169 -3.02 11.08 4.15
N TRP A 170 -4.03 11.00 5.02
CA TRP A 170 -5.00 12.08 5.22
C TRP A 170 -4.36 13.32 5.84
N ALA A 171 -3.47 13.13 6.82
CA ALA A 171 -2.73 14.21 7.45
C ALA A 171 -1.86 14.94 6.43
N ALA A 172 -1.11 14.22 5.60
CA ALA A 172 -0.29 14.80 4.54
C ALA A 172 -1.14 15.52 3.48
N VAL A 173 -2.28 14.96 3.07
CA VAL A 173 -3.21 15.63 2.14
C VAL A 173 -3.70 16.95 2.73
N CYS A 174 -4.13 16.96 4.00
CA CYS A 174 -4.59 18.18 4.67
C CYS A 174 -3.46 19.19 4.90
N LEU A 175 -2.27 18.71 5.26
CA LEU A 175 -1.10 19.54 5.53
C LEU A 175 -0.59 20.24 4.27
N THR A 176 -0.60 19.54 3.14
CA THR A 176 -0.20 20.10 1.86
C THR A 176 -1.22 21.10 1.32
N ARG A 177 -2.51 20.72 1.27
CA ARG A 177 -3.54 21.54 0.59
C ARG A 177 -4.23 22.59 1.46
N THR A 178 -4.16 22.50 2.79
CA THR A 178 -4.98 23.37 3.67
C THR A 178 -4.21 23.92 4.88
N LEU A 179 -3.52 23.07 5.65
CA LEU A 179 -3.01 23.47 6.97
C LEU A 179 -1.68 24.21 6.91
N LEU A 180 -0.76 23.80 6.02
CA LEU A 180 0.60 24.33 6.01
C LEU A 180 1.05 24.83 4.63
N LEU A 181 1.31 23.94 3.66
CA LEU A 181 2.02 24.34 2.43
C LEU A 181 1.22 25.34 1.57
N ALA A 182 -0.08 25.10 1.38
CA ALA A 182 -0.93 26.04 0.63
C ALA A 182 -1.03 27.43 1.31
N ARG A 183 -0.86 27.51 2.65
CA ARG A 183 -0.81 28.78 3.38
C ARG A 183 0.55 29.47 3.25
N LEU A 184 1.64 28.69 3.29
CA LEU A 184 3.00 29.21 3.11
C LEU A 184 3.24 29.72 1.69
N PHE A 185 2.63 29.08 0.69
CA PHE A 185 2.82 29.40 -0.72
C PHE A 185 1.48 29.74 -1.42
N PRO A 186 0.83 30.87 -1.07
CA PRO A 186 -0.49 31.24 -1.62
C PRO A 186 -0.46 31.52 -3.13
N ARG A 187 0.72 31.83 -3.69
CA ARG A 187 0.93 32.05 -5.13
C ARG A 187 0.84 30.75 -5.93
N ILE A 188 1.05 29.59 -5.32
CA ILE A 188 0.95 28.29 -6.00
C ILE A 188 -0.52 27.90 -6.10
N SER A 189 -0.96 27.58 -7.31
CA SER A 189 -2.35 27.19 -7.56
C SER A 189 -2.68 25.80 -7.03
N HIS A 190 -3.95 25.58 -6.72
CA HIS A 190 -4.47 24.25 -6.39
C HIS A 190 -4.46 23.26 -7.54
N ASP A 191 -4.23 23.69 -8.80
CA ASP A 191 -3.90 22.78 -9.91
C ASP A 191 -2.62 21.96 -9.61
N VAL A 192 -1.69 22.54 -8.84
CA VAL A 192 -0.45 21.87 -8.40
C VAL A 192 -0.70 21.08 -7.11
N TRP A 193 -1.36 21.69 -6.12
CA TRP A 193 -1.62 21.03 -4.83
C TRP A 193 -2.52 19.80 -4.94
N ASP A 194 -3.59 19.86 -5.72
CA ASP A 194 -4.46 18.70 -5.96
C ASP A 194 -4.01 17.89 -7.21
N GLY A 195 -2.95 18.35 -7.88
CA GLY A 195 -2.36 17.74 -9.06
C GLY A 195 -1.60 16.43 -8.80
N PRO A 196 -1.00 15.84 -9.84
CA PRO A 196 -0.29 14.56 -9.73
C PRO A 196 0.88 14.57 -8.74
N PHE A 197 1.58 15.69 -8.59
CA PHE A 197 2.77 15.84 -7.75
C PHE A 197 2.50 16.54 -6.40
N GLY A 198 1.25 16.92 -6.13
CA GLY A 198 0.88 17.61 -4.91
C GLY A 198 0.56 16.68 -3.76
N CYS A 199 -0.61 16.87 -3.16
CA CYS A 199 -1.07 16.24 -1.93
C CYS A 199 -1.10 14.71 -1.98
N THR A 200 -1.49 14.13 -3.12
CA THR A 200 -1.56 12.67 -3.29
C THR A 200 -0.16 12.06 -3.31
N PHE A 201 0.81 12.72 -3.95
CA PHE A 201 2.19 12.24 -4.04
C PHE A 201 2.89 12.36 -2.68
N ALA A 202 2.82 13.53 -2.05
CA ALA A 202 3.33 13.74 -0.70
C ALA A 202 2.72 12.76 0.31
N GLY A 203 1.40 12.56 0.26
CA GLY A 203 0.71 11.59 1.09
C GLY A 203 1.19 10.16 0.87
N SER A 204 1.42 9.76 -0.39
CA SER A 204 1.93 8.43 -0.73
C SER A 204 3.36 8.20 -0.21
N LEU A 205 4.22 9.22 -0.25
CA LEU A 205 5.58 9.14 0.27
C LEU A 205 5.60 9.02 1.80
N VAL A 206 4.84 9.88 2.48
CA VAL A 206 4.82 9.94 3.95
C VAL A 206 4.17 8.69 4.53
N CYS A 207 3.05 8.23 3.97
CA CYS A 207 2.32 7.08 4.51
C CYS A 207 3.09 5.76 4.39
N GLY A 208 3.98 5.64 3.39
CA GLY A 208 4.87 4.48 3.26
C GLY A 208 5.75 4.25 4.49
N GLY A 209 6.07 5.32 5.24
CA GLY A 209 6.82 5.23 6.49
C GLY A 209 6.10 4.46 7.60
N SER A 210 4.78 4.24 7.52
CA SER A 210 4.09 3.46 8.55
C SER A 210 4.59 2.01 8.63
N ILE A 211 5.21 1.48 7.57
CA ILE A 211 5.76 0.11 7.49
C ILE A 211 6.75 -0.21 8.62
N TRP A 212 7.38 0.82 9.21
CA TRP A 212 8.30 0.65 10.34
C TRP A 212 7.61 0.18 11.63
N ILE A 213 6.29 0.36 11.75
CA ILE A 213 5.48 -0.21 12.86
C ILE A 213 5.38 -1.73 12.73
N GLU A 214 5.52 -2.27 11.51
CA GLU A 214 5.41 -3.70 11.26
C GLU A 214 6.67 -4.45 11.73
N GLN A 215 6.57 -5.74 12.06
CA GLN A 215 7.71 -6.58 12.45
C GLN A 215 8.67 -6.74 11.28
N GLY A 216 9.97 -6.61 11.53
CA GLY A 216 11.01 -6.65 10.48
C GLY A 216 10.89 -7.86 9.54
N ARG A 217 10.57 -9.05 10.09
CA ARG A 217 10.38 -10.27 9.30
C ARG A 217 9.21 -10.21 8.32
N ARG A 218 8.11 -9.52 8.68
CA ARG A 218 6.91 -9.34 7.83
C ARG A 218 7.05 -8.20 6.82
N ARG A 219 7.90 -7.20 7.09
CA ARG A 219 8.10 -6.05 6.17
C ARG A 219 8.50 -6.51 4.77
N GLY A 220 9.44 -7.46 4.68
CA GLY A 220 9.89 -8.03 3.40
C GLY A 220 8.79 -8.78 2.66
N GLU A 221 7.94 -9.53 3.37
CA GLU A 221 6.81 -10.25 2.78
C GLU A 221 5.79 -9.26 2.20
N ILE A 222 5.39 -8.25 2.97
CA ILE A 222 4.45 -7.20 2.52
C ILE A 222 5.01 -6.43 1.32
N ALA A 223 6.28 -6.04 1.38
CA ALA A 223 6.95 -5.35 0.28
C ALA A 223 6.96 -6.20 -0.99
N LEU A 224 7.28 -7.50 -0.88
CA LEU A 224 7.28 -8.42 -2.01
C LEU A 224 5.87 -8.62 -2.59
N TYR A 225 4.83 -8.64 -1.76
CA TYR A 225 3.43 -8.70 -2.23
C TYR A 225 3.00 -7.44 -3.00
N MET A 226 3.51 -6.26 -2.62
CA MET A 226 3.13 -4.98 -3.23
C MET A 226 4.02 -4.58 -4.41
N LEU A 227 5.27 -5.02 -4.45
CA LEU A 227 6.28 -4.62 -5.44
C LEU A 227 5.83 -4.84 -6.89
N PRO A 228 5.34 -6.02 -7.31
CA PRO A 228 4.90 -6.22 -8.69
C PRO A 228 3.77 -5.26 -9.10
N ARG A 229 2.87 -4.96 -8.16
CA ARG A 229 1.74 -4.04 -8.38
C ARG A 229 2.22 -2.59 -8.48
N ALA A 230 3.18 -2.20 -7.66
CA ALA A 230 3.82 -0.89 -7.73
C ALA A 230 4.54 -0.70 -9.07
N ILE A 231 5.35 -1.67 -9.49
CA ILE A 231 6.03 -1.66 -10.80
C ILE A 231 4.98 -1.54 -11.93
N ARG A 232 3.93 -2.37 -11.91
CA ARG A 232 2.84 -2.32 -12.90
C ARG A 232 2.14 -0.97 -12.95
N ALA A 233 2.01 -0.30 -11.81
CA ALA A 233 1.39 1.02 -11.72
C ALA A 233 2.28 2.14 -12.29
N CYS A 234 3.61 1.98 -12.27
CA CYS A 234 4.57 2.91 -12.87
C CYS A 234 4.66 2.77 -14.40
N LEU A 235 4.36 1.58 -14.95
CA LEU A 235 4.44 1.34 -16.39
C LEU A 235 3.25 1.96 -17.17
N PRO A 236 3.48 2.56 -18.36
CA PRO A 236 2.41 3.08 -19.21
C PRO A 236 1.50 1.97 -19.73
N GLU A 237 0.18 2.07 -19.52
CA GLU A 237 -0.76 1.02 -19.96
C GLU A 237 -0.79 0.80 -21.47
N ARG A 238 -0.67 1.88 -22.25
CA ARG A 238 -0.58 1.82 -23.71
C ARG A 238 0.62 0.99 -24.14
N TRP A 239 1.76 1.19 -23.49
CA TRP A 239 2.97 0.42 -23.75
C TRP A 239 2.74 -1.04 -23.41
N VAL A 240 2.35 -1.38 -22.18
CA VAL A 240 2.13 -2.78 -21.75
C VAL A 240 1.13 -3.54 -22.64
N ARG A 241 0.06 -2.87 -23.12
CA ARG A 241 -0.94 -3.49 -24.01
C ARG A 241 -0.60 -3.46 -25.49
N SER A 242 0.40 -2.68 -25.91
CA SER A 242 0.72 -2.49 -27.33
C SER A 242 1.22 -3.75 -28.03
N GLY A 243 1.70 -4.76 -27.28
CA GLY A 243 2.39 -5.91 -27.85
C GLY A 243 3.70 -5.56 -28.56
N ALA A 244 4.19 -4.31 -28.41
CA ALA A 244 5.41 -3.85 -29.06
C ALA A 244 6.61 -4.71 -28.67
N LYS A 245 7.59 -4.82 -29.59
CA LYS A 245 8.83 -5.59 -29.37
C LYS A 245 9.50 -5.25 -28.04
N GLY A 246 9.48 -3.97 -27.63
CA GLY A 246 10.05 -3.53 -26.35
C GLY A 246 9.39 -4.18 -25.12
N VAL A 247 8.07 -4.40 -25.13
CA VAL A 247 7.37 -5.11 -24.04
C VAL A 247 7.79 -6.57 -24.03
N GLN A 248 7.81 -7.22 -25.20
CA GLN A 248 8.19 -8.62 -25.31
C GLN A 248 9.63 -8.86 -24.83
N TRP A 249 10.56 -7.97 -25.19
CA TRP A 249 11.93 -7.99 -24.66
C TRP A 249 11.97 -7.75 -23.14
N GLY A 250 11.20 -6.79 -22.64
CA GLY A 250 11.09 -6.52 -21.20
C GLY A 250 10.59 -7.73 -20.41
N GLU A 251 9.54 -8.40 -20.91
CA GLU A 251 8.98 -9.62 -20.30
C GLU A 251 9.98 -10.77 -20.34
N ARG A 252 10.62 -11.01 -21.50
CA ARG A 252 11.64 -12.05 -21.65
C ARG A 252 12.83 -11.80 -20.73
N LEU A 253 13.34 -10.57 -20.65
CA LEU A 253 14.46 -10.23 -19.76
C LEU A 253 14.07 -10.37 -18.30
N ALA A 254 12.90 -9.88 -17.89
CA ALA A 254 12.42 -10.06 -16.52
C ALA A 254 12.28 -11.53 -16.14
N PHE A 255 11.76 -12.36 -17.05
CA PHE A 255 11.66 -13.81 -16.85
C PHE A 255 13.02 -14.48 -16.77
N VAL A 256 13.90 -14.24 -17.74
CA VAL A 256 15.25 -14.82 -17.81
C VAL A 256 16.06 -14.42 -16.58
N LEU A 257 16.06 -13.14 -16.20
CA LEU A 257 16.73 -12.66 -15.01
C LEU A 257 16.15 -13.30 -13.76
N SER A 258 14.82 -13.29 -13.57
CA SER A 258 14.19 -13.89 -12.40
C SER A 258 14.53 -15.39 -12.26
N LEU A 259 14.46 -16.15 -13.35
CA LEU A 259 14.79 -17.57 -13.37
C LEU A 259 16.28 -17.81 -13.12
N ALA A 260 17.16 -17.04 -13.76
CA ALA A 260 18.60 -17.11 -13.58
C ALA A 260 18.99 -16.84 -12.12
N THR A 261 18.42 -15.82 -11.49
CA THR A 261 18.69 -15.52 -10.07
C THR A 261 18.27 -16.65 -9.15
N ILE A 262 17.09 -17.23 -9.40
CA ILE A 262 16.55 -18.34 -8.60
C ILE A 262 17.40 -19.60 -8.76
N LEU A 263 17.79 -19.96 -9.99
CA LEU A 263 18.65 -21.12 -10.25
C LEU A 263 20.05 -20.93 -9.66
N THR A 264 20.62 -19.73 -9.80
CA THR A 264 21.93 -19.40 -9.22
C THR A 264 21.89 -19.53 -7.70
N ALA A 265 20.81 -19.04 -7.05
CA ALA A 265 20.60 -19.22 -5.62
C ALA A 265 20.42 -20.70 -5.24
N ALA A 266 19.70 -21.49 -6.05
CA ALA A 266 19.51 -22.92 -5.80
C ALA A 266 20.83 -23.72 -5.84
N VAL A 267 21.77 -23.34 -6.71
CA VAL A 267 23.09 -23.96 -6.84
C VAL A 267 24.03 -23.50 -5.72
N HIS A 268 24.20 -22.19 -5.53
CA HIS A 268 25.29 -21.64 -4.71
C HIS A 268 24.89 -21.34 -3.26
N ARG A 269 23.60 -21.05 -3.01
CA ARG A 269 23.08 -20.61 -1.70
C ARG A 269 21.69 -21.24 -1.44
N PRO A 270 21.53 -22.57 -1.44
CA PRO A 270 20.21 -23.21 -1.31
C PRO A 270 19.48 -22.86 0.00
N ASP A 271 20.20 -22.39 1.02
CA ASP A 271 19.64 -21.92 2.30
C ASP A 271 18.92 -20.57 2.20
N SER A 272 19.13 -19.79 1.13
CA SER A 272 18.37 -18.56 0.90
C SER A 272 16.95 -18.84 0.40
N LEU A 273 16.68 -20.05 -0.10
CA LEU A 273 15.38 -20.46 -0.62
C LEU A 273 14.51 -21.04 0.52
N ARG A 274 13.22 -20.67 0.56
CA ARG A 274 12.29 -21.07 1.63
C ARG A 274 11.12 -21.91 1.12
N GLY A 275 10.70 -22.86 1.95
CA GLY A 275 9.46 -23.62 1.78
C GLY A 275 9.34 -24.30 0.42
N LEU A 276 8.25 -24.01 -0.29
CA LEU A 276 7.90 -24.60 -1.58
C LEU A 276 8.92 -24.29 -2.68
N SER A 277 9.50 -23.09 -2.71
CA SER A 277 10.47 -22.70 -3.76
C SER A 277 11.73 -23.56 -3.70
N ARG A 278 12.30 -23.74 -2.49
CA ARG A 278 13.44 -24.62 -2.24
C ARG A 278 13.14 -26.07 -2.62
N TRP A 279 11.95 -26.55 -2.27
CA TRP A 279 11.53 -27.90 -2.62
C TRP A 279 11.37 -28.08 -4.12
N ALA A 280 10.67 -27.18 -4.81
CA ALA A 280 10.41 -27.27 -6.24
C ALA A 280 11.72 -27.24 -7.05
N LEU A 281 12.65 -26.34 -6.71
CA LEU A 281 13.95 -26.26 -7.36
C LEU A 281 14.83 -27.47 -7.06
N ALA A 282 14.80 -27.99 -5.83
CA ALA A 282 15.50 -29.23 -5.51
C ALA A 282 14.93 -30.41 -6.31
N PHE A 283 13.60 -30.49 -6.48
CA PHE A 283 12.95 -31.50 -7.30
C PHE A 283 13.34 -31.38 -8.78
N ILE A 284 13.32 -30.17 -9.34
CA ILE A 284 13.69 -29.92 -10.75
C ILE A 284 15.17 -30.27 -10.99
N MET A 285 16.07 -29.85 -10.09
CA MET A 285 17.51 -30.02 -10.29
C MET A 285 18.04 -31.41 -9.94
N LYS A 286 17.47 -32.07 -8.91
CA LYS A 286 17.97 -33.35 -8.36
C LYS A 286 16.98 -34.50 -8.54
N GLY A 287 15.86 -34.25 -9.23
CA GLY A 287 14.81 -35.22 -9.49
C GLY A 287 13.91 -35.54 -8.27
N PRO A 288 12.98 -36.50 -8.42
CA PRO A 288 12.01 -36.88 -7.38
C PRO A 288 12.63 -37.40 -6.07
N ASN A 289 13.93 -37.67 -6.06
CA ASN A 289 14.65 -38.15 -4.88
C ASN A 289 15.14 -37.01 -3.94
N ALA A 290 14.79 -35.75 -4.21
CA ALA A 290 15.46 -34.58 -3.62
C ALA A 290 14.99 -34.08 -2.23
N GLY A 291 14.03 -34.69 -1.53
CA GLY A 291 13.81 -34.19 -0.16
C GLY A 291 12.72 -34.79 0.71
N PHE A 292 11.52 -35.04 0.18
CA PHE A 292 10.40 -35.52 0.99
C PHE A 292 10.39 -37.05 1.06
N TRP A 293 10.45 -37.70 -0.11
CA TRP A 293 10.43 -39.16 -0.23
C TRP A 293 11.72 -39.85 0.16
N LYS A 294 12.86 -39.14 0.19
CA LYS A 294 14.14 -39.72 0.63
C LYS A 294 14.25 -39.78 2.16
N ARG A 295 13.73 -38.77 2.87
CA ARG A 295 13.63 -38.77 4.34
C ARG A 295 12.60 -39.79 4.82
N LYS A 296 11.42 -39.84 4.20
CA LYS A 296 10.40 -40.85 4.49
C LYS A 296 10.88 -42.28 4.18
N ARG A 297 11.66 -42.49 3.10
CA ARG A 297 12.29 -43.80 2.79
C ARG A 297 13.47 -44.16 3.70
N ARG A 298 14.07 -43.21 4.42
CA ARG A 298 15.22 -43.44 5.32
C ARG A 298 14.86 -43.51 6.80
N GLY A 299 13.60 -43.29 7.18
CA GLY A 299 13.16 -43.41 8.58
C GLY A 299 13.69 -42.32 9.52
N GLU A 300 14.35 -41.27 9.01
CA GLU A 300 14.91 -40.19 9.83
C GLU A 300 13.81 -39.16 10.16
N SER A 301 13.21 -39.26 11.34
CA SER A 301 12.13 -38.38 11.84
C SER A 301 12.63 -37.11 12.54
N VAL A 302 13.93 -37.00 12.82
CA VAL A 302 14.51 -35.88 13.60
C VAL A 302 15.58 -35.17 12.75
N PRO A 303 15.53 -33.83 12.61
CA PRO A 303 16.64 -33.10 11.99
C PRO A 303 17.89 -33.22 12.88
N PRO A 304 19.08 -33.52 12.32
CA PRO A 304 20.31 -33.48 13.11
C PRO A 304 20.51 -32.08 13.66
N THR A 305 20.81 -31.98 14.95
CA THR A 305 21.21 -30.76 15.62
C THR A 305 22.38 -30.14 14.85
N PRO A 306 22.36 -28.83 14.53
CA PRO A 306 23.50 -28.19 13.89
C PRO A 306 24.70 -28.30 14.83
N ILE A 307 25.67 -29.15 14.48
CA ILE A 307 26.98 -29.13 15.12
C ILE A 307 27.71 -27.93 14.51
N GLU A 308 27.88 -26.89 15.31
CA GLU A 308 28.75 -25.78 14.98
C GLU A 308 30.16 -26.34 14.79
N LYS A 309 30.66 -26.30 13.54
CA LYS A 309 32.03 -26.74 13.26
C LYS A 309 32.98 -25.75 13.89
N ALA A 310 33.74 -26.20 14.89
CA ALA A 310 34.87 -25.45 15.40
C ALA A 310 35.84 -25.10 14.25
N PRO A 311 36.35 -23.86 14.18
CA PRO A 311 37.31 -23.46 13.15
C PRO A 311 38.64 -24.17 13.42
N GLY A 312 39.07 -25.07 12.52
CA GLY A 312 40.43 -25.63 12.57
C GLY A 312 40.65 -27.06 12.08
N ALA A 313 39.62 -27.84 11.73
CA ALA A 313 39.86 -29.23 11.28
C ALA A 313 40.12 -29.30 9.76
N GLU A 314 41.39 -29.31 9.38
CA GLU A 314 41.89 -29.71 8.06
C GLU A 314 41.30 -31.06 7.63
N THR A 315 40.82 -31.10 6.39
CA THR A 315 40.27 -32.29 5.76
C THR A 315 41.39 -33.27 5.37
N LEU A 316 41.55 -34.36 6.12
CA LEU A 316 42.31 -35.52 5.65
C LEU A 316 41.60 -36.17 4.44
N PRO A 317 42.33 -36.64 3.42
CA PRO A 317 41.74 -37.25 2.24
C PRO A 317 41.15 -38.63 2.57
N LYS A 318 39.97 -38.93 2.02
CA LYS A 318 39.28 -40.21 2.19
C LYS A 318 40.05 -41.35 1.48
N PRO A 319 40.16 -42.55 2.07
CA PRO A 319 40.77 -43.68 1.39
C PRO A 319 39.88 -44.19 0.25
N TYR A 320 40.53 -44.55 -0.85
CA TYR A 320 39.94 -45.18 -2.03
C TYR A 320 39.27 -46.52 -1.65
N VAL A 321 37.97 -46.65 -1.94
CA VAL A 321 37.27 -47.93 -1.84
C VAL A 321 37.46 -48.69 -3.15
N LEU A 322 38.24 -49.77 -3.09
CA LEU A 322 38.38 -50.75 -4.16
C LEU A 322 37.03 -51.43 -4.43
N ARG A 323 36.48 -51.23 -5.63
CA ARG A 323 35.38 -52.02 -6.18
C ARG A 323 35.91 -53.44 -6.46
N ARG A 324 35.44 -54.46 -5.75
CA ARG A 324 35.57 -55.86 -6.20
C ARG A 324 34.36 -56.21 -7.07
N ARG A 325 34.71 -56.66 -8.28
CA ARG A 325 33.99 -57.32 -9.39
C ARG A 325 32.46 -57.30 -9.36
#